data_AF-A0A7H4PJM6-F1
#
_entry.id   AF-A0A7H4PJM6-F1
#
_cell.length_a   1.000
_cell.length_b   1.000
_cell.length_c   1.000
_cell.angle_alpha   90.00
_cell.angle_beta   90.00
_cell.angle_gamma   90.00
#
_symmetry.space_group_name_H-M   'P 1'
#
loop_
_entity.id
_entity.type
_entity.pdbx_description
1 polymer ?
#
loop_
_entity_poly.entity_id
_entity_poly.type
_entity_poly.pdbx_seq_one_letter_code
_entity_poly.pdbx_strand_id
1 'polypeptide(L)'
;MDCAQSAGPPRPGTGATGFSTRATLNIQFDMGVSDRVVDLIGDNVDCVLRGGDINDQSLIARHVGDLQIGVYAAPGYVERLGAPAHPRELENTDHRIVGFLSSRTGKIEPLVLRSGSEHIEITGRYVLAVDDGNAYLEAGSLA
;
A
#
# COMPACT_ATOMS: atom_id res chain seq x y z
N MET A 1 -5.88 3.79 -5.35
CA MET A 1 -5.15 4.74 -4.48
C MET A 1 -6.00 5.98 -4.39
N ASP A 2 -6.24 6.43 -3.17
CA ASP A 2 -7.17 7.52 -2.87
C ASP A 2 -6.48 8.58 -2.02
N CYS A 3 -6.85 9.83 -2.26
CA CYS A 3 -6.51 10.95 -1.41
C CYS A 3 -7.65 11.17 -0.42
N ALA A 4 -7.36 11.16 0.89
CA ALA A 4 -8.34 11.42 1.94
C ALA A 4 -8.01 12.66 2.76
N GLN A 5 -9.06 13.39 3.14
CA GLN A 5 -9.01 14.56 4.01
C GLN A 5 -10.20 14.54 4.99
N SER A 6 -10.10 15.24 6.13
CA SER A 6 -11.20 15.31 7.10
C SER A 6 -12.45 15.98 6.52
N ALA A 7 -13.64 15.47 6.85
CA ALA A 7 -14.92 16.05 6.40
C ALA A 7 -15.35 17.34 7.13
N GLY A 8 -14.53 17.86 8.05
CA GLY A 8 -14.82 19.08 8.82
C GLY A 8 -14.78 20.37 7.97
N PRO A 9 -15.26 21.52 8.50
CA PRO A 9 -15.18 22.79 7.79
C PRO A 9 -13.73 23.14 7.44
N PRO A 10 -13.46 23.78 6.28
CA PRO A 10 -12.11 24.11 5.86
C PRO A 10 -11.42 24.92 6.95
N ARG A 11 -10.21 24.49 7.34
CA ARG A 11 -9.43 25.20 8.35
C ARG A 11 -9.08 26.60 7.81
N PRO A 12 -9.21 27.67 8.62
CA PRO A 12 -8.77 29.00 8.20
C PRO A 12 -7.25 28.98 7.98
N GLY A 13 -6.83 28.97 6.72
CA GLY A 13 -5.42 28.90 6.32
C GLY A 13 -5.15 28.07 5.06
N THR A 14 -6.03 27.12 4.70
CA THR A 14 -5.90 26.31 3.48
C THR A 14 -6.54 27.01 2.29
N GLY A 15 -5.80 27.95 1.70
CA GLY A 15 -6.15 28.56 0.42
C GLY A 15 -5.87 27.60 -0.75
N ALA A 16 -6.85 26.79 -1.14
CA ALA A 16 -6.84 26.06 -2.41
C ALA A 16 -8.24 25.98 -3.03
N THR A 17 -8.90 27.13 -3.20
CA THR A 17 -10.10 27.25 -4.05
C THR A 17 -9.67 27.49 -5.49
N GLY A 18 -9.79 26.47 -6.34
CA GLY A 18 -9.77 26.60 -7.81
C GLY A 18 -8.52 26.07 -8.50
N PHE A 19 -8.63 24.88 -9.09
CA PHE A 19 -7.69 24.42 -10.12
C PHE A 19 -8.04 25.13 -11.44
N SER A 20 -7.42 26.28 -11.69
CA SER A 20 -7.47 26.97 -12.98
C SER A 20 -6.07 27.04 -13.59
N THR A 21 -6.04 26.83 -14.91
CA THR A 21 -4.89 26.77 -15.82
C THR A 21 -3.81 27.82 -15.56
N ARG A 22 -2.60 27.34 -15.25
CA ARG A 22 -1.31 28.05 -15.17
C ARG A 22 -1.25 29.28 -14.25
N ALA A 23 -1.03 29.01 -12.97
CA ALA A 23 -0.30 29.89 -12.06
C ALA A 23 0.70 29.03 -11.28
N THR A 24 2.00 29.35 -11.36
CA THR A 24 3.01 28.68 -10.52
C THR A 24 2.87 29.24 -9.11
N LEU A 25 1.92 28.70 -8.35
CA LEU A 25 1.75 29.01 -6.94
C LEU A 25 2.97 28.44 -6.23
N ASN A 26 3.71 29.28 -5.50
CA ASN A 26 4.88 28.88 -4.74
C ASN A 26 4.42 28.08 -3.50
N ILE A 27 4.00 26.84 -3.72
CA ILE A 27 3.49 25.93 -2.69
C ILE A 27 4.67 25.16 -2.12
N GLN A 28 4.83 25.22 -0.81
CA GLN A 28 5.75 24.36 -0.07
C GLN A 28 4.98 23.13 0.43
N PHE A 29 5.59 21.96 0.29
CA PHE A 29 5.03 20.69 0.76
C PHE A 29 5.92 20.12 1.86
N ASP A 30 5.33 19.88 3.03
CA ASP A 30 5.93 19.05 4.08
C ASP A 30 5.29 17.66 3.98
N MET A 31 6.09 16.64 3.61
CA MET A 31 5.60 15.30 3.29
C MET A 31 6.21 14.25 4.22
N GLY A 32 5.37 13.58 4.99
CA GLY A 32 5.71 12.34 5.68
C GLY A 32 5.40 11.12 4.81
N VAL A 33 6.30 10.13 4.81
CA VAL A 33 6.10 8.84 4.13
C VAL A 33 6.07 7.75 5.20
N SER A 34 4.94 7.05 5.28
CA SER A 34 4.73 5.98 6.27
C SER A 34 3.58 5.09 5.79
N ASP A 35 3.75 3.77 5.94
CA ASP A 35 2.69 2.79 5.70
C ASP A 35 1.70 2.68 6.88
N ARG A 36 2.00 3.35 8.00
CA ARG A 36 1.12 3.36 9.17
C ARG A 36 -0.10 4.25 8.93
N VAL A 37 -1.20 3.89 9.58
CA VAL A 37 -2.39 4.74 9.67
C VAL A 37 -2.03 5.98 10.50
N VAL A 38 -1.89 7.11 9.81
CA VAL A 38 -1.77 8.48 10.35
C VAL A 38 -3.16 9.01 10.74
N ASP A 39 -3.24 9.74 11.86
CA ASP A 39 -4.42 10.48 12.27
C ASP A 39 -4.37 11.90 11.67
N LEU A 40 -5.21 12.16 10.67
CA LEU A 40 -5.29 13.47 9.99
C LEU A 40 -5.57 14.63 10.95
N ILE A 41 -6.32 14.39 12.01
CA ILE A 41 -6.73 15.42 12.96
C ILE A 41 -5.62 15.62 13.99
N GLY A 42 -5.17 14.54 14.64
CA GLY A 42 -4.16 14.57 15.68
C GLY A 42 -2.77 14.99 15.21
N ASP A 43 -2.36 14.57 14.00
CA ASP A 43 -1.01 14.79 13.47
C ASP A 43 -0.89 16.07 12.62
N ASN A 44 -1.94 16.90 12.61
CA ASN A 44 -1.99 18.18 11.89
C ASN A 44 -1.68 18.04 10.38
N VAL A 45 -2.20 16.97 9.75
CA VAL A 45 -2.04 16.63 8.33
C VAL A 45 -3.28 17.06 7.54
N ASP A 46 -3.09 17.71 6.39
CA ASP A 46 -4.19 18.19 5.55
C ASP A 46 -4.82 17.08 4.69
N CYS A 47 -3.98 16.20 4.12
CA CYS A 47 -4.44 15.06 3.34
C CYS A 47 -3.45 13.89 3.38
N VAL A 48 -3.95 12.68 3.12
CA VAL A 48 -3.14 11.46 3.00
C VAL A 48 -3.42 10.78 1.67
N LEU A 49 -2.37 10.27 1.03
CA LEU A 49 -2.47 9.36 -0.11
C LEU A 49 -2.35 7.92 0.39
N ARG A 50 -3.33 7.07 0.09
CA ARG A 50 -3.34 5.67 0.54
C ARG A 50 -3.76 4.69 -0.54
N GLY A 51 -3.13 3.51 -0.51
CA GLY A 51 -3.60 2.34 -1.24
C GLY A 51 -4.69 1.60 -0.45
N GLY A 52 -5.61 0.95 -1.17
CA GLY A 52 -6.75 0.25 -0.59
C GLY A 52 -7.95 1.14 -0.28
N ASP A 53 -9.06 0.50 0.09
CA ASP A 53 -10.33 1.19 0.31
C ASP A 53 -10.33 1.96 1.63
N ILE A 54 -10.68 3.25 1.56
CA ILE A 54 -10.87 4.10 2.72
C ILE A 54 -12.32 4.01 3.16
N ASN A 55 -12.59 3.18 4.18
CA ASN A 55 -13.94 2.93 4.70
C ASN A 55 -14.34 3.85 5.87
N ASP A 56 -13.49 4.80 6.25
CA ASP A 56 -13.79 5.77 7.30
C ASP A 56 -14.73 6.86 6.77
N GLN A 57 -15.97 6.84 7.23
CA GLN A 57 -17.01 7.78 6.81
C GLN A 57 -16.77 9.22 7.29
N SER A 58 -15.84 9.43 8.22
CA SER A 58 -15.45 10.77 8.66
C SER A 58 -14.51 11.47 7.66
N LEU A 59 -14.05 10.74 6.62
CA LEU A 59 -13.12 11.23 5.62
C LEU A 59 -13.82 11.43 4.26
N ILE A 60 -13.38 12.45 3.54
CA ILE A 60 -13.70 12.63 2.13
C ILE A 60 -12.55 11.99 1.34
N ALA A 61 -12.82 10.84 0.72
CA ALA A 61 -11.88 10.15 -0.15
C ALA A 61 -12.12 10.48 -1.63
N ARG A 62 -11.07 10.79 -2.36
CA ARG A 62 -11.08 10.99 -3.82
C ARG A 62 -10.09 10.05 -4.49
N HIS A 63 -10.57 9.25 -5.43
CA HIS A 63 -9.71 8.41 -6.24
C HIS A 63 -8.68 9.23 -7.03
N VAL A 64 -7.41 8.84 -6.93
CA VAL A 64 -6.30 9.50 -7.63
C VAL A 64 -5.64 8.62 -8.68
N GLY A 65 -5.79 7.31 -8.58
CA GLY A 65 -5.31 6.37 -9.59
C GLY A 65 -5.18 4.94 -9.08
N ASP A 66 -4.93 4.03 -10.00
CA ASP A 66 -4.73 2.60 -9.71
C ASP A 66 -3.25 2.28 -9.56
N LEU A 67 -2.93 1.53 -8.51
CA LEU A 67 -1.59 0.99 -8.30
C LEU A 67 -1.61 -0.49 -8.65
N GLN A 68 -0.82 -0.88 -9.66
CA GLN A 68 -0.62 -2.28 -10.01
C GLN A 68 0.51 -2.84 -9.14
N ILE A 69 0.22 -3.90 -8.39
CA ILE A 69 1.19 -4.60 -7.56
C ILE A 69 1.42 -5.99 -8.17
N GLY A 70 2.68 -6.36 -8.32
CA GLY A 70 3.09 -7.66 -8.85
C GLY A 70 3.80 -8.51 -7.80
N VAL A 71 3.92 -9.81 -8.09
CA VAL A 71 4.74 -10.74 -7.31
C VAL A 71 6.11 -10.83 -7.96
N TYR A 72 7.14 -10.69 -7.13
CA TYR A 72 8.52 -10.76 -7.57
C TYR A 72 9.29 -11.71 -6.65
N ALA A 73 10.36 -12.28 -7.18
CA ALA A 73 11.27 -13.12 -6.43
C ALA A 73 12.71 -12.76 -6.81
N ALA A 74 13.63 -12.85 -5.86
CA ALA A 74 15.05 -12.71 -6.14
C ALA A 74 15.51 -13.78 -7.15
N PRO A 75 16.41 -13.45 -8.10
CA PRO A 75 16.91 -14.42 -9.08
C PRO A 75 17.50 -15.67 -8.42
N GLY A 76 18.29 -15.51 -7.34
CA GLY A 76 18.90 -16.63 -6.62
C GLY A 76 17.88 -17.56 -5.94
N TYR A 77 16.74 -17.02 -5.52
CA TYR A 77 15.63 -17.81 -5.01
C TYR A 77 15.00 -18.69 -6.11
N VAL A 78 14.77 -18.11 -7.29
CA VAL A 78 14.19 -18.82 -8.45
C VAL A 78 15.18 -19.87 -9.00
N GLU A 79 16.48 -19.58 -9.03
CA GLU A 79 17.50 -20.56 -9.45
C GLU A 79 17.55 -21.78 -8.52
N ARG A 80 17.33 -21.58 -7.22
CA ARG A 80 17.42 -22.63 -6.20
C ARG A 80 16.17 -23.50 -6.11
N LEU A 81 14.99 -22.88 -6.19
CA LEU A 81 13.71 -23.55 -5.91
C LEU A 81 12.81 -23.67 -7.14
N GLY A 82 13.16 -23.02 -8.24
CA GLY A 82 12.30 -22.86 -9.41
C GLY A 82 11.26 -21.74 -9.23
N ALA A 83 10.60 -21.40 -10.33
CA ALA A 83 9.40 -20.55 -10.30
C ALA A 83 8.16 -21.43 -10.14
N PRO A 84 7.19 -21.05 -9.28
CA PRO A 84 5.93 -21.79 -9.18
C PRO A 84 5.18 -21.73 -10.52
N ALA A 85 4.64 -22.87 -10.96
CA ALA A 85 3.87 -22.92 -12.21
C ALA A 85 2.45 -22.35 -12.03
N HIS A 86 1.95 -22.33 -10.79
CA HIS A 86 0.67 -21.77 -10.43
C HIS A 86 0.73 -21.08 -9.06
N PRO A 87 0.06 -19.93 -8.82
CA PRO A 87 0.18 -19.22 -7.55
C PRO A 87 -0.16 -20.06 -6.31
N ARG A 88 -1.13 -20.98 -6.40
CA ARG A 88 -1.49 -21.92 -5.31
C ARG A 88 -0.31 -22.80 -4.83
N GLU A 89 0.75 -22.93 -5.61
CA GLU A 89 1.97 -23.64 -5.17
C GLU A 89 2.68 -22.90 -4.04
N LEU A 90 2.47 -21.58 -3.88
CA LEU A 90 3.02 -20.81 -2.76
C LEU A 90 2.52 -21.27 -1.38
N GLU A 91 1.40 -22.00 -1.31
CA GLU A 91 0.84 -22.53 -0.06
C GLU A 91 1.28 -23.97 0.22
N ASN A 92 1.39 -24.78 -0.84
CA ASN A 92 1.47 -26.24 -0.73
C ASN A 92 2.86 -26.81 -1.04
N THR A 93 3.82 -25.96 -1.38
CA THR A 93 5.22 -26.34 -1.69
C THR A 93 6.19 -25.60 -0.78
N ASP A 94 7.49 -25.88 -0.90
CA ASP A 94 8.55 -25.26 -0.09
C ASP A 94 8.83 -23.78 -0.37
N HIS A 95 8.03 -23.16 -1.23
CA HIS A 95 8.06 -21.71 -1.38
C HIS A 95 7.81 -20.98 -0.06
N ARG A 96 8.46 -19.83 0.07
CA ARG A 96 8.29 -18.87 1.16
C ARG A 96 7.97 -17.51 0.57
N ILE A 97 7.08 -16.78 1.21
CA ILE A 97 6.79 -15.38 0.90
C ILE A 97 7.33 -14.49 2.03
N VAL A 98 7.53 -13.21 1.73
CA VAL A 98 7.61 -12.18 2.77
C VAL A 98 6.18 -11.83 3.16
N GLY A 99 5.86 -11.82 4.45
CA GLY A 99 4.54 -11.41 4.94
C GLY A 99 4.44 -9.90 5.02
N PHE A 100 3.29 -9.33 4.64
CA PHE A 100 3.01 -7.92 4.92
C PHE A 100 2.11 -7.82 6.16
N LEU A 101 2.61 -7.22 7.23
CA LEU A 101 1.90 -7.04 8.48
C LEU A 101 1.07 -5.75 8.42
N SER A 102 -0.24 -5.89 8.43
CA SER A 102 -1.17 -4.77 8.44
C SER A 102 -0.97 -3.91 9.69
N SER A 103 -0.56 -2.66 9.55
CA SER A 103 -0.51 -1.72 10.67
C SER A 103 -1.90 -1.45 11.27
N ARG A 104 -2.98 -1.74 10.52
CA ARG A 104 -4.38 -1.52 10.92
C ARG A 104 -4.94 -2.70 11.70
N THR A 105 -4.75 -3.92 11.20
CA THR A 105 -5.36 -5.12 11.80
C THR A 105 -4.40 -5.90 12.69
N GLY A 106 -3.09 -5.64 12.59
CA GLY A 106 -2.04 -6.42 13.25
C GLY A 106 -1.92 -7.84 12.71
N LYS A 107 -2.53 -8.14 11.55
CA LYS A 107 -2.51 -9.45 10.91
C LYS A 107 -1.73 -9.40 9.60
N ILE A 108 -1.28 -10.57 9.15
CA ILE A 108 -0.69 -10.71 7.83
C ILE A 108 -1.78 -10.52 6.80
N GLU A 109 -1.56 -9.59 5.88
CA GLU A 109 -2.44 -9.39 4.73
C GLU A 109 -2.19 -10.53 3.72
N PRO A 110 -3.24 -11.22 3.24
CA PRO A 110 -3.07 -12.22 2.21
C PRO A 110 -2.63 -11.56 0.90
N LEU A 111 -1.78 -12.26 0.15
CA LEU A 111 -1.42 -11.89 -1.20
C LEU A 111 -2.62 -12.15 -2.13
N VAL A 112 -3.19 -11.08 -2.65
CA VAL A 112 -4.34 -11.12 -3.54
C VAL A 112 -3.88 -11.09 -4.99
N LEU A 113 -4.10 -12.18 -5.72
CA LEU A 113 -3.68 -12.33 -7.11
C LEU A 113 -4.88 -12.46 -8.04
N ARG A 114 -4.81 -11.75 -9.16
CA ARG A 114 -5.84 -11.74 -10.19
C ARG A 114 -5.23 -12.08 -11.54
N SER A 115 -5.78 -13.08 -12.21
CA SER A 115 -5.40 -13.48 -13.58
C SER A 115 -6.67 -13.76 -14.38
N GLY A 116 -7.02 -12.85 -15.28
CA GLY A 116 -8.29 -12.92 -16.02
C GLY A 116 -9.50 -12.95 -15.08
N SER A 117 -10.27 -14.04 -15.10
CA SER A 117 -11.41 -14.26 -14.20
C SER A 117 -11.05 -14.93 -12.87
N GLU A 118 -9.81 -15.40 -12.72
CA GLU A 118 -9.37 -16.05 -11.48
C GLU A 118 -8.95 -15.01 -10.43
N HIS A 119 -9.39 -15.25 -9.20
CA HIS A 119 -9.03 -14.48 -8.02
C HIS A 119 -8.59 -15.45 -6.94
N ILE A 120 -7.36 -15.28 -6.43
CA ILE A 120 -6.76 -16.16 -5.43
C ILE A 120 -6.21 -15.31 -4.30
N GLU A 121 -6.51 -15.69 -3.08
CA GLU A 121 -5.88 -15.15 -1.88
C GLU A 121 -4.90 -16.18 -1.32
N ILE A 122 -3.67 -15.76 -1.06
CA ILE A 122 -2.58 -16.61 -0.60
C ILE A 122 -2.03 -16.02 0.69
N THR A 123 -2.16 -16.73 1.81
CA THR A 123 -1.42 -16.32 3.02
C THR A 123 0.02 -16.82 2.96
N GLY A 124 0.25 -17.97 2.32
CA GLY A 124 1.58 -18.57 2.13
C GLY A 124 2.30 -18.89 3.44
N ARG A 125 3.49 -19.51 3.32
CA ARG A 125 4.40 -19.68 4.45
C ARG A 125 5.42 -18.55 4.44
N TYR A 126 5.61 -17.84 5.55
CA TYR A 126 6.61 -16.78 5.67
C TYR A 126 7.59 -17.05 6.82
N VAL A 127 8.81 -16.51 6.69
CA VAL A 127 9.82 -16.50 7.76
C VAL A 127 9.92 -15.12 8.40
N LEU A 128 9.69 -14.08 7.61
CA LEU A 128 9.71 -12.69 8.02
C LEU A 128 8.42 -12.01 7.55
N ALA A 129 7.85 -11.18 8.42
CA ALA A 129 6.78 -10.26 8.06
C ALA A 129 7.16 -8.84 8.48
N VAL A 130 6.79 -7.86 7.68
CA VAL A 130 7.13 -6.44 7.87
C VAL A 130 5.92 -5.56 7.59
N ASP A 131 5.85 -4.40 8.22
CA ASP A 131 4.75 -3.43 8.12
C ASP A 131 5.11 -2.19 7.28
N ASP A 132 6.23 -2.24 6.56
CA ASP A 132 6.76 -1.15 5.71
C ASP A 132 7.08 -1.68 4.31
N GLY A 133 6.69 -0.92 3.28
CA GLY A 133 6.83 -1.31 1.88
C GLY A 133 8.27 -1.38 1.40
N ASN A 134 9.16 -0.53 1.92
CA ASN A 134 10.58 -0.59 1.56
C ASN A 134 11.24 -1.80 2.22
N ALA A 135 10.97 -2.05 3.50
CA ALA A 135 11.43 -3.25 4.20
C ALA A 135 10.91 -4.52 3.50
N TYR A 136 9.68 -4.50 2.97
CA TYR A 136 9.09 -5.61 2.23
C TYR A 136 9.84 -5.89 0.92
N LEU A 137 10.17 -4.85 0.18
CA LEU A 137 10.96 -4.95 -1.05
C LEU A 137 12.37 -5.47 -0.77
N GLU A 138 13.05 -4.89 0.23
CA GLU A 138 14.41 -5.27 0.60
C GLU A 138 14.48 -6.73 1.11
N ALA A 139 13.52 -7.15 1.94
CA ALA A 139 13.39 -8.53 2.40
C ALA A 139 13.24 -9.52 1.23
N GLY A 140 12.55 -9.12 0.15
CA GLY A 140 12.39 -9.94 -1.05
C GLY A 140 13.67 -10.07 -1.88
N SER A 141 14.64 -9.16 -1.70
CA SER A 141 15.91 -9.15 -2.45
C SER A 141 17.01 -10.01 -1.82
N LEU A 142 16.89 -10.35 -0.54
CA LEU A 142 17.91 -11.04 0.25
C LEU A 142 17.86 -12.60 0.17
N ALA A 143 17.05 -13.16 -0.74
CA ALA A 143 16.73 -14.60 -0.79
C ALA A 143 17.40 -15.40 -1.92
#